data_AF-A0A8T2XMT1-F1
#
_entry.id   AF-A0A8T2XMT1-F1
#
_cell.length_a   1.000
_cell.length_b   1.000
_cell.length_c   1.000
_cell.angle_alpha   90.00
_cell.angle_beta   90.00
_cell.angle_gamma   90.00
#
_symmetry.space_group_name_H-M   'P 1'
#
loop_
_entity.id
_entity.type
_entity.pdbx_description
1 polymer ?
#
loop_
_entity_poly.entity_id
_entity_poly.type
_entity_poly.pdbx_seq_one_letter_code
_entity_poly.pdbx_strand_id
1 'polypeptide(L)'
;MGVITLENEFAVAVAPAKLFKAYCLEIDTLLPKILPEHIKSSEIIEGNGGPGTIRKITFAEGKELSYAKQKIEAIDEENLTYSFSLIEANVWKDAVEKVTYEHKFVPTPEGGSICKRTSTYYIKGDA
;
A
#
# COMPACT_ATOMS: atom_id res chain seq x y z
N MET A 1 -21.32 -9.41 -7.19
CA MET A 1 -20.01 -8.86 -6.77
C MET A 1 -19.47 -7.99 -7.88
N GLY A 2 -19.00 -6.79 -7.56
CA GLY A 2 -18.44 -5.85 -8.53
C GLY A 2 -16.92 -5.77 -8.40
N VAL A 3 -16.22 -5.63 -9.53
CA VAL A 3 -14.77 -5.40 -9.55
C VAL A 3 -14.49 -4.11 -10.29
N ILE A 4 -13.75 -3.20 -9.67
CA ILE A 4 -13.32 -1.93 -10.28
C ILE A 4 -11.80 -1.89 -10.28
N THR A 5 -11.20 -1.65 -11.45
CA THR A 5 -9.75 -1.49 -11.60
C THR A 5 -9.41 -0.06 -11.96
N LEU A 6 -8.45 0.52 -11.26
CA LEU A 6 -7.92 1.86 -11.48
C LEU A 6 -6.41 1.81 -11.67
N GLU A 7 -5.91 2.53 -12.66
CA GLU A 7 -4.48 2.67 -12.93
C GLU A 7 -4.07 4.13 -12.70
N ASN A 8 -2.98 4.34 -11.97
CA ASN A 8 -2.41 5.66 -11.70
C ASN A 8 -0.89 5.61 -11.85
N GLU A 9 -0.32 6.74 -12.24
CA GLU A 9 1.13 6.92 -12.30
C GLU A 9 1.53 8.13 -11.46
N PHE A 10 2.60 7.98 -10.66
CA PHE A 10 3.13 9.03 -9.81
C PHE A 10 4.60 9.25 -10.11
N ALA A 11 4.98 10.48 -10.49
CA ALA A 11 6.37 10.85 -10.63
C ALA A 11 6.98 11.14 -9.25
N VAL A 12 8.16 10.57 -8.99
CA VAL A 12 8.90 10.74 -7.75
C VAL A 12 10.35 11.06 -8.08
N ALA A 13 10.90 12.14 -7.52
CA ALA A 13 12.29 12.56 -7.73
C ALA A 13 13.30 11.69 -6.92
N VAL A 14 13.09 10.38 -6.89
CA VAL A 14 13.92 9.39 -6.20
C VAL A 14 14.12 8.19 -7.14
N ALA A 15 15.34 7.69 -7.24
CA ALA A 15 15.67 6.55 -8.06
C ALA A 15 14.84 5.30 -7.67
N PRO A 16 14.41 4.45 -8.63
CA PRO A 16 13.48 3.35 -8.40
C PRO A 16 13.88 2.39 -7.27
N ALA A 17 15.13 1.93 -7.26
CA ALA A 17 15.63 0.99 -6.26
C ALA A 17 15.58 1.57 -4.84
N LYS A 18 15.88 2.87 -4.69
CA LYS A 18 15.83 3.56 -3.40
C LYS A 18 14.40 3.75 -2.93
N LEU A 19 13.50 4.14 -3.84
CA LEU A 19 12.07 4.27 -3.53
C LEU A 19 11.45 2.92 -3.16
N PHE A 20 11.74 1.87 -3.94
CA PHE A 20 11.29 0.51 -3.69
C PHE A 20 11.71 0.01 -2.30
N LYS A 21 13.00 0.15 -1.96
CA LYS A 21 13.52 -0.25 -0.64
C LYS A 21 12.82 0.49 0.49
N ALA A 22 12.68 1.81 0.37
CA ALA A 22 11.98 2.62 1.36
C ALA A 22 10.51 2.19 1.52
N TYR A 23 9.82 1.91 0.41
CA TYR A 23 8.40 1.58 0.40
C TYR A 23 8.08 0.14 0.85
N CYS A 24 8.98 -0.81 0.63
CA CYS A 24 8.76 -2.21 1.01
C CYS A 24 9.29 -2.51 2.42
N LEU A 25 10.51 -2.06 2.72
CA LEU A 25 11.25 -2.49 3.91
C LEU A 25 11.15 -1.50 5.08
N GLU A 26 11.15 -0.20 4.79
CA GLU A 26 11.31 0.83 5.83
C GLU A 26 10.00 1.58 6.12
N ILE A 27 8.96 1.29 5.34
CA ILE A 27 7.71 2.06 5.30
C ILE A 27 7.00 2.16 6.65
N ASP A 28 7.15 1.16 7.51
CA ASP A 28 6.52 1.18 8.83
C ASP A 28 7.12 2.26 9.74
N THR A 29 8.42 2.50 9.59
CA THR A 29 9.14 3.55 10.33
C THR A 29 9.09 4.90 9.63
N LEU A 30 8.94 4.91 8.30
CA LEU A 30 8.94 6.11 7.49
C LEU A 30 7.55 6.77 7.40
N LEU A 31 6.47 6.00 7.27
CA LEU A 31 5.11 6.54 7.10
C LEU A 31 4.71 7.53 8.20
N PRO A 32 4.86 7.19 9.51
CA PRO A 32 4.49 8.13 10.56
C PRO A 32 5.38 9.38 10.60
N LYS A 33 6.61 9.30 10.07
CA LYS A 33 7.54 10.45 10.02
C LYS A 33 7.26 11.38 8.84
N ILE A 34 6.88 10.80 7.70
CA ILE A 34 6.62 11.56 6.46
C ILE A 34 5.21 12.17 6.51
N LEU A 35 4.23 11.45 7.07
CA LEU A 35 2.83 11.87 7.13
C LEU A 35 2.30 11.85 8.58
N PRO A 36 2.93 12.59 9.52
CA PRO A 36 2.57 12.52 10.94
C PRO A 36 1.14 12.99 11.24
N GLU A 37 0.59 13.87 10.40
CA GLU A 37 -0.79 14.34 10.53
C GLU A 37 -1.84 13.31 10.07
N HIS A 38 -1.42 12.24 9.39
CA HIS A 38 -2.30 11.23 8.82
C HIS A 38 -2.08 9.85 9.42
N ILE A 39 -0.84 9.48 9.74
CA ILE A 39 -0.46 8.15 10.21
C ILE A 39 0.14 8.26 11.61
N LYS A 40 -0.49 7.59 12.58
CA LYS A 40 -0.03 7.51 13.97
C LYS A 40 1.02 6.40 14.13
N SER A 41 0.76 5.22 13.59
CA SER A 41 1.72 4.10 13.60
C SER A 41 1.46 3.11 12.45
N SER A 42 2.47 2.32 12.14
CA SER A 42 2.37 1.14 11.27
C SER A 42 3.16 0.01 11.92
N GLU A 43 2.51 -1.12 12.14
CA GLU A 43 3.07 -2.22 12.94
C GLU A 43 2.80 -3.56 12.25
N ILE A 44 3.81 -4.42 12.19
CA ILE A 44 3.63 -5.82 11.78
C ILE A 44 2.92 -6.55 12.93
N ILE A 45 1.74 -7.11 12.64
CA ILE A 45 0.97 -7.90 13.61
C ILE A 45 1.12 -9.41 13.37
N GLU A 46 1.52 -9.81 12.16
CA GLU A 46 1.80 -11.20 11.79
C GLU A 46 2.85 -11.25 10.68
N GLY A 47 3.78 -12.19 10.75
CA GLY A 47 4.81 -12.41 9.73
C GLY A 47 6.15 -11.73 10.04
N ASN A 48 7.00 -11.63 9.02
CA ASN A 48 8.42 -11.27 9.15
C ASN A 48 8.85 -10.09 8.26
N GLY A 49 7.91 -9.43 7.58
CA GLY A 49 8.16 -8.35 6.63
C GLY A 49 8.09 -8.77 5.16
N GLY A 50 8.06 -10.07 4.85
CA GLY A 50 7.91 -10.61 3.48
C GLY A 50 6.46 -10.93 3.08
N PRO A 51 6.26 -11.61 1.93
CA PRO A 51 4.93 -12.10 1.50
C PRO A 51 4.20 -12.86 2.60
N GLY A 52 2.90 -12.58 2.76
CA GLY A 52 2.05 -13.10 3.83
C GLY A 52 2.04 -12.24 5.10
N THR A 53 2.98 -11.32 5.29
CA THR A 53 3.02 -10.43 6.45
C THR A 53 1.77 -9.55 6.50
N ILE A 54 1.15 -9.46 7.67
CA ILE A 54 0.02 -8.56 7.95
C ILE A 54 0.52 -7.39 8.80
N ARG A 55 0.25 -6.18 8.31
CA ARG A 55 0.55 -4.92 8.96
C ARG A 55 -0.73 -4.21 9.32
N LYS A 56 -0.79 -3.59 10.50
CA LYS A 56 -1.87 -2.70 10.90
C LYS A 56 -1.36 -1.27 10.84
N ILE A 57 -2.03 -0.46 10.03
CA ILE A 57 -1.81 0.97 9.95
C ILE A 57 -2.85 1.64 10.83
N THR A 58 -2.40 2.46 11.78
CA THR A 58 -3.26 3.27 12.64
C THR A 58 -3.17 4.73 12.18
N PHE A 59 -4.31 5.32 11.85
CA PHE A 59 -4.40 6.69 11.37
C PHE A 59 -4.52 7.67 12.55
N ALA A 60 -4.18 8.94 12.30
CA ALA A 60 -4.30 10.00 13.29
C ALA A 60 -5.77 10.21 13.71
N GLU A 61 -5.97 10.66 14.95
CA GLU A 61 -7.29 10.86 15.55
C GLU A 61 -8.10 11.95 14.82
N GLY A 62 -9.43 11.86 14.86
CA GLY A 62 -10.33 12.80 14.17
C GLY A 62 -10.57 12.50 12.68
N LYS A 63 -10.11 11.35 12.18
CA LYS A 63 -10.41 10.84 10.83
C LYS A 63 -11.42 9.69 10.91
N GLU A 64 -12.30 9.57 9.90
CA GLU A 64 -13.24 8.43 9.82
C GLU A 64 -12.51 7.10 9.63
N LEU A 65 -11.43 7.10 8.86
CA LEU A 65 -10.48 5.99 8.74
C LEU A 65 -9.57 6.01 9.96
N SER A 66 -9.76 5.07 10.88
CA SER A 66 -8.98 4.93 12.11
C SER A 66 -7.92 3.84 12.00
N TYR A 67 -8.19 2.78 11.23
CA TYR A 67 -7.20 1.75 10.94
C TYR A 67 -7.46 1.04 9.62
N ALA A 68 -6.40 0.45 9.07
CA ALA A 68 -6.47 -0.53 7.99
C ALA A 68 -5.48 -1.68 8.26
N LYS A 69 -5.82 -2.89 7.83
CA LYS A 69 -4.90 -4.02 7.76
C LYS A 69 -4.49 -4.28 6.33
N GLN A 70 -3.18 -4.34 6.15
CA GLN A 70 -2.52 -4.60 4.89
C GLN A 70 -1.84 -5.96 4.96
N LYS A 71 -2.02 -6.80 3.96
CA LYS A 71 -1.29 -8.06 3.77
C LYS A 71 -0.38 -7.92 2.57
N ILE A 72 0.91 -8.21 2.73
CA ILE A 72 1.87 -8.25 1.62
C ILE A 72 1.58 -9.50 0.79
N GLU A 73 1.42 -9.33 -0.52
CA GLU A 73 1.17 -10.45 -1.43
C GLU A 73 2.46 -10.87 -2.15
N ALA A 74 3.24 -9.91 -2.67
CA ALA A 74 4.51 -10.20 -3.33
C ALA A 74 5.51 -9.04 -3.20
N ILE A 75 6.80 -9.41 -3.19
CA ILE A 75 7.94 -8.52 -3.25
C ILE A 75 8.89 -9.09 -4.31
N ASP A 76 9.20 -8.32 -5.34
CA ASP A 76 10.14 -8.69 -6.40
C ASP A 76 11.18 -7.57 -6.55
N GLU A 77 12.37 -7.81 -6.03
CA GLU A 77 13.47 -6.84 -6.04
C GLU A 77 14.12 -6.73 -7.43
N GLU A 78 14.06 -7.77 -8.26
CA GLU A 78 14.65 -7.77 -9.59
C GLU A 78 13.86 -6.87 -10.54
N ASN A 79 12.53 -6.98 -10.49
CA ASN A 79 11.62 -6.19 -11.32
C ASN A 79 11.12 -4.90 -10.66
N LEU A 80 11.53 -4.66 -9.39
CA LEU A 80 11.06 -3.56 -8.55
C LEU A 80 9.53 -3.49 -8.53
N THR A 81 8.90 -4.63 -8.24
CA THR A 81 7.44 -4.73 -8.09
C THR A 81 7.05 -5.14 -6.68
N TYR A 82 5.96 -4.55 -6.21
CA TYR A 82 5.47 -4.75 -4.85
C TYR A 82 3.95 -4.77 -4.87
N SER A 83 3.36 -5.82 -4.31
CA SER A 83 1.91 -5.92 -4.20
C SER A 83 1.44 -6.25 -2.80
N PHE A 84 0.29 -5.70 -2.45
CA PHE A 84 -0.36 -5.93 -1.17
C PHE A 84 -1.87 -5.82 -1.31
N SER A 85 -2.59 -6.48 -0.40
CA SER A 85 -4.02 -6.32 -0.23
C SER A 85 -4.31 -5.54 1.02
N LEU A 86 -5.18 -4.53 0.95
CA LEU A 86 -5.91 -4.09 2.12
C LEU A 86 -7.05 -5.08 2.35
N ILE A 87 -7.01 -5.78 3.47
CA ILE A 87 -7.93 -6.88 3.82
C ILE A 87 -8.97 -6.48 4.85
N GLU A 88 -8.77 -5.35 5.53
CA GLU A 88 -9.68 -4.82 6.53
C GLU A 88 -9.47 -3.31 6.62
N ALA A 89 -10.55 -2.54 6.69
CA ALA A 89 -10.51 -1.14 7.07
C ALA A 89 -11.82 -0.79 7.78
N ASN A 90 -11.76 0.02 8.84
CA ASN A 90 -12.95 0.29 9.66
C ASN A 90 -14.08 0.99 8.88
N VAL A 91 -13.76 1.67 7.78
CA VAL A 91 -14.71 2.39 6.93
C VAL A 91 -15.41 1.51 5.90
N TRP A 92 -14.90 0.31 5.62
CA TRP A 92 -15.39 -0.53 4.52
C TRP A 92 -16.66 -1.31 4.85
N LYS A 93 -17.00 -1.46 6.13
CA LYS A 93 -18.19 -2.17 6.62
C LYS A 93 -18.44 -3.43 5.78
N ASP A 94 -19.61 -3.53 5.13
CA ASP A 94 -19.98 -4.62 4.24
C ASP A 94 -19.89 -4.27 2.76
N ALA A 95 -19.44 -3.07 2.39
CA ALA A 95 -19.41 -2.66 0.99
C ALA A 95 -18.19 -3.18 0.23
N VAL A 96 -17.03 -3.26 0.89
CA VAL A 96 -15.76 -3.65 0.25
C VAL A 96 -15.22 -4.91 0.93
N GLU A 97 -14.92 -5.92 0.11
CA GLU A 97 -14.32 -7.17 0.57
C GLU A 97 -12.81 -7.01 0.76
N LYS A 98 -12.12 -6.46 -0.25
CA LYS A 98 -10.70 -6.13 -0.21
C LYS A 98 -10.34 -5.16 -1.33
N VAL A 99 -9.15 -4.58 -1.23
CA VAL A 99 -8.53 -3.84 -2.34
C VAL A 99 -7.12 -4.38 -2.54
N THR A 100 -6.77 -4.76 -3.76
CA THR A 100 -5.40 -5.14 -4.10
C THR A 100 -4.69 -3.96 -4.74
N TYR A 101 -3.42 -3.79 -4.40
CA TYR A 101 -2.54 -2.80 -4.97
C TYR A 101 -1.32 -3.49 -5.56
N GLU A 102 -1.00 -3.15 -6.79
CA GLU A 102 0.21 -3.59 -7.49
C GLU A 102 1.00 -2.36 -7.87
N HIS A 103 2.26 -2.29 -7.43
CA HIS A 103 3.16 -1.19 -7.70
C HIS A 103 4.33 -1.68 -8.54
N LYS A 104 4.72 -0.88 -9.53
CA LYS A 104 5.95 -1.04 -10.32
C LYS A 104 6.70 0.28 -10.37
N PHE A 105 7.98 0.25 -10.03
CA PHE A 105 8.82 1.44 -10.01
C PHE A 105 9.74 1.46 -11.24
N VAL A 106 9.55 2.44 -12.13
CA VAL A 106 10.26 2.55 -13.41
C VAL A 106 11.17 3.77 -13.41
N PRO A 107 12.42 3.69 -13.88
CA PRO A 107 13.32 4.86 -13.93
C PRO A 107 12.85 5.92 -14.93
N THR A 108 13.17 7.18 -14.64
CA THR A 108 13.03 8.29 -15.61
C THR A 108 14.41 8.79 -16.08
N PRO A 109 14.50 9.44 -17.26
CA PRO A 109 15.76 10.01 -17.75
C PRO A 109 16.42 11.02 -16.79
N GLU A 110 15.62 11.70 -15.96
CA GLU A 110 16.07 12.69 -14.98
C GLU A 110 16.64 12.06 -13.69
N GLY A 111 16.74 10.73 -13.64
CA GLY A 111 17.22 9.99 -12.46
C GLY A 111 16.16 9.76 -11.38
N GLY A 112 14.91 10.12 -11.64
CA GLY A 112 13.75 9.84 -10.80
C GLY A 112 13.11 8.50 -11.09
N SER A 113 11.87 8.34 -10.62
CA SER A 113 11.04 7.17 -10.91
C SER A 113 9.58 7.53 -11.18
N ILE A 114 8.92 6.69 -11.97
CA ILE A 114 7.46 6.62 -12.09
C ILE A 114 7.00 5.40 -11.32
N CYS A 115 6.20 5.62 -10.28
CA CYS A 115 5.46 4.57 -9.60
C CYS A 115 4.14 4.34 -10.34
N LYS A 116 4.08 3.24 -11.10
CA LYS A 116 2.83 2.77 -11.71
C LYS A 116 2.08 1.94 -10.68
N ARG A 117 0.83 2.29 -10.43
CA ARG A 117 -0.03 1.62 -9.45
C ARG A 117 -1.30 1.16 -10.12
N THR A 118 -1.59 -0.13 -10.02
CA THR A 118 -2.90 -0.70 -10.31
C THR A 118 -3.61 -1.01 -9.00
N SER A 119 -4.84 -0.54 -8.86
CA SER A 119 -5.68 -0.76 -7.68
C SER A 119 -6.96 -1.48 -8.11
N THR A 120 -7.24 -2.64 -7.53
CA THR A 120 -8.46 -3.42 -7.84
C THR A 120 -9.32 -3.53 -6.60
N TYR A 121 -10.52 -2.98 -6.69
CA TYR A 121 -11.52 -2.95 -5.62
C TYR A 121 -12.51 -4.08 -5.82
N TYR A 122 -12.65 -4.93 -4.80
CA TYR A 122 -13.58 -6.04 -4.76
C TYR A 122 -14.76 -5.62 -3.89
N ILE A 123 -15.87 -5.30 -4.54
CA ILE A 123 -17.07 -4.73 -3.91
C ILE A 123 -18.07 -5.87 -3.69
N LYS A 124 -18.59 -6.00 -2.46
CA LYS A 124 -19.68 -6.93 -2.19
C LYS A 124 -20.89 -6.47 -3.01
N GLY A 125 -21.51 -7.39 -3.75
CA GLY A 125 -22.76 -7.06 -4.44
C GLY A 125 -23.91 -7.08 -3.44
N ASP A 126 -24.93 -6.26 -3.67
CA ASP A 126 -26.25 -6.54 -3.10
C ASP A 126 -26.70 -7.90 -3.66
N ALA A 127 -27.10 -8.80 -2.76
CA ALA A 127 -27.77 -10.04 -3.14
C ALA A 127 -29.21 -9.75 -3.58
#